data_AF-A0A2V5VS86-F1
#
_entry.id   AF-A0A2V5VS86-F1
#
_cell.length_a   1.000
_cell.length_b   1.000
_cell.length_c   1.000
_cell.angle_alpha   90.00
_cell.angle_beta   90.00
_cell.angle_gamma   90.00
#
_symmetry.space_group_name_H-M   'P 1'
#
loop_
_entity.id
_entity.type
_entity.pdbx_description
1 polymer ?
#
loop_
_entity_poly.entity_id
_entity_poly.type
_entity_poly.pdbx_seq_one_letter_code
_entity_poly.pdbx_strand_id
1 'polypeptide(L)'
;RGKAFARYASYYLSTNGQTYWSDTNQLSAYLPDYARKLREQIGGEESSLIITEIYVPRPALAEFLTQAAELLRSNGTLVIYGTVRLIEKDNESFLPWAKESYACVIFNLLTLHTSAGIEASAKSFRGLIDLAIARGGSYYLTYHRFARRDQVAACYPQFSKFLDLKSKYDPAGRFQSDWYRHYRQLFAG
;
A
#
# COMPACT_ATOMS: atom_id res chain seq x y z
N ARG A 1 13.88 20.90 -5.97
CA ARG A 1 13.62 19.49 -5.57
C ARG A 1 14.82 18.87 -4.83
N GLY A 2 16.07 18.98 -5.30
CA GLY A 2 17.23 18.33 -4.66
C GLY A 2 17.55 18.73 -3.20
N LYS A 3 17.45 20.02 -2.84
CA LYS A 3 17.80 20.49 -1.47
C LYS A 3 16.90 19.91 -0.37
N ALA A 4 15.59 19.79 -0.62
CA ALA A 4 14.65 19.22 0.34
C ALA A 4 14.90 17.72 0.55
N PHE A 5 15.13 16.98 -0.53
CA PHE A 5 15.51 15.57 -0.46
C PHE A 5 16.83 15.38 0.29
N ALA A 6 17.86 16.18 -0.02
CA ALA A 6 19.15 16.10 0.68
C ALA A 6 18.98 16.32 2.20
N ARG A 7 18.24 17.35 2.62
CA ARG A 7 17.97 17.60 4.04
C ARG A 7 17.24 16.44 4.72
N TYR A 8 16.21 15.92 4.09
CA TYR A 8 15.45 14.77 4.58
C TYR A 8 16.34 13.53 4.71
N ALA A 9 17.08 13.19 3.65
CA ALA A 9 17.94 12.01 3.62
C ALA A 9 19.09 12.13 4.64
N SER A 10 19.75 13.27 4.74
CA SER A 10 20.81 13.51 5.72
C SER A 10 20.31 13.36 7.16
N TYR A 11 19.10 13.83 7.47
CA TYR A 11 18.50 13.63 8.80
C TYR A 11 18.32 12.14 9.11
N TYR A 12 17.64 11.38 8.25
CA TYR A 12 17.42 9.94 8.52
C TYR A 12 18.72 9.13 8.51
N LEU A 13 19.69 9.44 7.64
CA LEU A 13 21.00 8.79 7.66
C LEU A 13 21.76 9.07 8.97
N SER A 14 21.60 10.27 9.56
CA SER A 14 22.21 10.60 10.86
C SER A 14 21.62 9.79 12.03
N THR A 15 20.42 9.20 11.85
CA THR A 15 19.78 8.34 12.85
C THR A 15 20.22 6.88 12.79
N ASN A 16 21.02 6.49 11.78
CA ASN A 16 21.47 5.11 11.64
C ASN A 16 22.31 4.66 12.84
N GLY A 17 21.95 3.51 13.42
CA GLY A 17 22.62 2.96 14.61
C GLY A 17 22.23 3.62 15.94
N GLN A 18 21.31 4.58 15.94
CA GLN A 18 20.77 5.13 17.18
C GLN A 18 19.77 4.16 17.81
N THR A 19 19.89 3.95 19.12
CA THR A 19 18.94 3.17 19.91
C THR A 19 17.99 4.14 20.61
N TYR A 20 16.70 4.05 20.31
CA TYR A 20 15.67 4.82 20.99
C TYR A 20 14.92 3.93 21.97
N TRP A 21 14.58 4.48 23.14
CA TRP A 21 13.67 3.81 24.07
C TRP A 21 12.25 3.83 23.48
N SER A 22 11.56 2.69 23.52
CA SER A 22 10.26 2.51 22.85
C SER A 22 9.18 3.49 23.32
N ASP A 23 9.29 4.01 24.54
CA ASP A 23 8.41 5.01 25.15
C ASP A 23 8.51 6.37 24.44
N THR A 24 9.71 6.78 24.02
CA THR A 24 9.92 8.05 23.30
C THR A 24 9.53 7.99 21.82
N ASN A 25 9.55 6.82 21.19
CA ASN A 25 9.23 6.66 19.76
C ASN A 25 7.72 6.86 19.45
N GLN A 26 6.85 6.67 20.44
CA GLN A 26 5.41 6.94 20.32
C GLN A 26 5.10 8.45 20.25
N LEU A 27 6.06 9.32 20.53
CA LEU A 27 5.91 10.79 20.51
C LEU A 27 6.11 11.40 19.11
N SER A 28 6.03 10.58 18.06
CA SER A 28 6.10 11.05 16.68
C SER A 28 5.09 12.18 16.46
N ALA A 29 5.58 13.34 16.04
CA ALA A 29 4.76 14.54 15.86
C ALA A 29 3.76 14.34 14.71
N TYR A 30 2.54 13.94 15.02
CA TYR A 30 1.41 14.10 14.11
C TYR A 30 0.82 15.49 14.35
N LEU A 31 1.02 16.42 13.42
CA LEU A 31 0.40 17.74 13.48
C LEU A 31 -1.08 17.59 13.13
N PRO A 32 -2.01 17.74 14.09
CA PRO A 32 -3.44 17.69 13.79
C PRO A 32 -3.76 18.79 12.77
N ASP A 33 -4.65 18.47 11.82
CA ASP A 33 -5.14 19.40 10.81
C ASP A 33 -4.08 20.04 9.89
N TYR A 34 -2.86 19.50 9.80
CA TYR A 34 -1.83 20.07 8.91
C TYR A 34 -2.32 20.18 7.46
N ALA A 35 -3.05 19.19 6.95
CA ALA A 35 -3.63 19.22 5.61
C ALA A 35 -4.67 20.34 5.44
N ARG A 36 -5.48 20.62 6.47
CA ARG A 36 -6.44 21.75 6.47
C ARG A 36 -5.70 23.08 6.47
N LYS A 37 -4.71 23.25 7.36
CA LYS A 37 -3.88 24.47 7.43
C LYS A 37 -3.15 24.74 6.11
N LEU A 38 -2.61 23.71 5.48
CA LEU A 38 -2.02 23.84 4.15
C LEU A 38 -3.04 24.33 3.13
N ARG A 39 -4.21 23.70 3.04
CA ARG A 39 -5.26 24.13 2.10
C ARG A 39 -5.72 25.57 2.36
N GLU A 40 -5.83 26.00 3.60
CA GLU A 40 -6.14 27.39 3.95
C GLU A 40 -5.06 28.37 3.47
N GLN A 41 -3.79 27.96 3.44
CA GLN A 41 -2.66 28.82 3.04
C GLN A 41 -2.40 28.83 1.53
N ILE A 42 -2.52 27.69 0.85
CA ILE A 42 -2.12 27.53 -0.56
C ILE A 42 -3.28 27.14 -1.49
N GLY A 43 -4.50 27.02 -0.96
CA GLY A 43 -5.66 26.51 -1.68
C GLY A 43 -5.60 25.00 -1.95
N GLY A 44 -6.56 24.50 -2.72
CA GLY A 44 -6.60 23.12 -3.18
C GLY A 44 -7.87 22.37 -2.80
N GLU A 45 -8.17 21.32 -3.55
CA GLU A 45 -9.31 20.44 -3.30
C GLU A 45 -9.11 19.60 -2.03
N GLU A 46 -10.22 19.15 -1.45
CA GLU A 46 -10.20 18.22 -0.34
C GLU A 46 -9.53 16.91 -0.76
N SER A 47 -8.63 16.43 0.09
CA SER A 47 -7.78 15.29 -0.20
C SER A 47 -7.28 14.60 1.06
N SER A 48 -7.00 13.31 0.92
CA SER A 48 -6.39 12.47 1.95
C SER A 48 -5.30 11.58 1.37
N LEU A 49 -4.52 10.94 2.24
CA LEU A 49 -3.55 9.94 1.83
C LEU A 49 -4.22 8.57 1.84
N ILE A 50 -4.09 7.83 0.73
CA ILE A 50 -4.40 6.41 0.69
C ILE A 50 -3.08 5.64 0.73
N ILE A 51 -3.00 4.69 1.66
CA ILE A 51 -1.84 3.82 1.85
C ILE A 51 -1.98 2.58 0.97
N THR A 52 -0.86 2.10 0.42
CA THR A 52 -0.75 0.73 -0.09
C THR A 52 0.63 0.16 0.27
N GLU A 53 0.72 -1.17 0.29
CA GLU A 53 1.98 -1.89 0.44
C GLU A 53 2.16 -2.83 -0.74
N ILE A 54 3.32 -2.73 -1.39
CA ILE A 54 3.68 -3.53 -2.56
C ILE A 54 4.92 -4.35 -2.21
N TYR A 55 4.84 -5.66 -2.46
CA TYR A 55 5.89 -6.62 -2.15
C TYR A 55 6.56 -7.10 -3.41
N VAL A 56 7.90 -7.09 -3.43
CA VAL A 56 8.70 -7.68 -4.51
C VAL A 56 9.87 -8.48 -3.92
N PRO A 57 10.40 -9.50 -4.62
CA PRO A 57 11.66 -10.15 -4.25
C PRO A 57 12.74 -9.11 -3.99
N ARG A 58 13.51 -9.27 -2.91
CA ARG A 58 14.55 -8.29 -2.51
C ARG A 58 15.49 -7.89 -3.66
N PRO A 59 15.97 -8.82 -4.51
CA PRO A 59 16.82 -8.46 -5.65
C PRO A 59 16.14 -7.57 -6.69
N ALA A 60 14.81 -7.62 -6.79
CA ALA A 60 14.03 -6.86 -7.78
C ALA A 60 13.64 -5.44 -7.30
N LEU A 61 13.99 -5.06 -6.06
CA LEU A 61 13.58 -3.79 -5.46
C LEU A 61 14.02 -2.56 -6.27
N ALA A 62 15.29 -2.51 -6.71
CA ALA A 62 15.82 -1.35 -7.43
C ALA A 62 15.11 -1.14 -8.77
N GLU A 63 14.86 -2.22 -9.50
CA GLU A 63 14.16 -2.20 -10.77
C GLU A 63 12.68 -1.82 -10.58
N PHE A 64 12.02 -2.40 -9.57
CA PHE A 64 10.65 -2.06 -9.21
C PHE A 64 10.49 -0.56 -8.90
N LEU A 65 11.38 0.01 -8.08
CA LEU A 65 11.33 1.43 -7.74
C LEU A 65 11.52 2.34 -8.96
N THR A 66 12.35 1.92 -9.92
CA THR A 66 12.56 2.65 -11.17
C THR A 66 11.26 2.69 -11.99
N GLN A 67 10.64 1.54 -12.22
CA GLN A 67 9.40 1.46 -13.00
C GLN A 67 8.20 2.07 -12.28
N ALA A 68 8.14 1.93 -10.95
CA ALA A 68 7.12 2.61 -10.14
C ALA A 68 7.24 4.13 -10.26
N ALA A 69 8.47 4.68 -10.24
CA ALA A 69 8.68 6.11 -10.44
C ALA A 69 8.23 6.59 -11.82
N GLU A 70 8.50 5.82 -12.87
CA GLU A 70 8.03 6.12 -14.23
C GLU A 70 6.50 6.12 -14.31
N LEU A 71 5.86 5.04 -13.85
CA LEU A 71 4.40 4.88 -13.81
C LEU A 71 3.71 6.03 -13.05
N LEU A 72 4.21 6.34 -11.85
CA LEU A 72 3.61 7.35 -10.99
C LEU A 72 3.78 8.76 -11.58
N ARG A 73 4.91 9.04 -12.23
CA ARG A 73 5.12 10.30 -12.97
C ARG A 73 4.22 10.39 -14.19
N SER A 74 4.10 9.32 -15.00
CA SER A 74 3.25 9.32 -16.19
C SER A 74 1.77 9.51 -15.85
N ASN A 75 1.34 9.01 -14.69
CA ASN A 75 -0.02 9.21 -14.19
C ASN A 75 -0.22 10.56 -13.47
N GLY A 76 0.81 11.41 -13.35
CA GLY A 76 0.73 12.66 -12.58
C GLY A 76 0.42 12.44 -11.10
N THR A 77 0.75 11.26 -10.57
CA THR A 77 0.38 10.85 -9.21
C THR A 77 1.28 11.52 -8.17
N LEU A 78 0.65 12.10 -7.16
CA LEU A 78 1.33 12.75 -6.05
C LEU A 78 1.62 11.75 -4.93
N VAL A 79 2.86 11.26 -4.88
CA VAL A 79 3.37 10.40 -3.81
C VAL A 79 3.93 11.30 -2.71
N ILE A 80 3.32 11.28 -1.53
CA ILE A 80 3.73 12.15 -0.42
C ILE A 80 4.80 11.50 0.44
N TYR A 81 4.71 10.19 0.65
CA TYR A 81 5.61 9.46 1.53
C TYR A 81 5.71 7.99 1.12
N GLY A 82 6.86 7.38 1.38
CA GLY A 82 7.03 5.95 1.27
C GLY A 82 8.15 5.41 2.14
N THR A 83 8.08 4.13 2.47
CA THR A 83 9.10 3.41 3.25
C THR A 83 9.38 2.06 2.62
N VAL A 84 10.61 1.57 2.83
CA VAL A 84 10.98 0.20 2.47
C VAL A 84 11.22 -0.60 3.75
N ARG A 85 10.60 -1.77 3.85
CA ARG A 85 10.82 -2.75 4.92
C ARG A 85 11.26 -4.08 4.32
N LEU A 86 12.17 -4.77 5.00
CA LEU A 86 12.50 -6.15 4.65
C LEU A 86 11.63 -7.06 5.51
N ILE A 87 10.88 -7.93 4.84
CA ILE A 87 9.92 -8.84 5.48
C ILE A 87 10.40 -10.27 5.22
N GLU A 88 10.26 -11.14 6.22
CA GLU A 88 10.50 -12.56 6.09
C GLU A 88 9.22 -13.30 5.68
N LYS A 89 9.38 -14.50 5.12
CA LYS A 89 8.26 -15.32 4.68
C LYS A 89 7.27 -15.58 5.82
N ASP A 90 5.98 -15.35 5.55
CA ASP A 90 4.87 -15.76 6.41
C ASP A 90 4.55 -17.23 6.15
N ASN A 91 4.70 -18.05 7.19
CA ASN A 91 4.41 -19.49 7.15
C ASN A 91 3.19 -19.87 8.00
N GLU A 92 2.45 -18.88 8.52
CA GLU A 92 1.35 -19.09 9.47
C GLU A 92 -0.02 -18.80 8.82
N SER A 93 -0.13 -17.69 8.10
CA SER A 93 -1.42 -17.24 7.57
C SER A 93 -1.88 -18.07 6.38
N PHE A 94 -3.19 -18.34 6.29
CA PHE A 94 -3.78 -18.97 5.09
C PHE A 94 -3.71 -18.04 3.86
N LEU A 95 -3.78 -16.73 4.08
CA LEU A 95 -3.55 -15.69 3.06
C LEU A 95 -2.24 -14.95 3.40
N PRO A 96 -1.06 -15.57 3.21
CA PRO A 96 0.19 -14.94 3.53
C PRO A 96 0.42 -13.78 2.55
N TRP A 97 0.53 -12.58 3.11
CA TRP A 97 1.01 -11.39 2.41
C TRP A 97 2.44 -11.55 1.86
N ALA A 98 3.35 -12.19 2.62
CA ALA A 98 4.73 -12.48 2.22
C ALA A 98 4.93 -13.97 1.94
N LYS A 99 4.89 -14.37 0.66
CA LYS A 99 5.09 -15.75 0.18
C LYS A 99 6.55 -16.22 0.25
N GLU A 100 7.47 -15.26 0.33
CA GLU A 100 8.92 -15.43 0.48
C GLU A 100 9.48 -14.18 1.16
N SER A 101 10.81 -14.12 1.34
CA SER A 101 11.46 -12.92 1.87
C SER A 101 11.39 -11.78 0.86
N TYR A 102 10.60 -10.75 1.19
CA TYR A 102 10.33 -9.63 0.31
C TYR A 102 10.96 -8.32 0.78
N ALA A 103 11.10 -7.39 -0.16
CA ALA A 103 11.11 -5.97 0.13
C ALA A 103 9.67 -5.45 -0.01
N CYS A 104 9.14 -4.86 1.06
CA CYS A 104 7.86 -4.17 1.08
C CYS A 104 8.10 -2.67 0.85
N VAL A 105 7.44 -2.10 -0.15
CA VAL A 105 7.40 -0.67 -0.38
C VAL A 105 6.02 -0.14 -0.02
N ILE A 106 5.97 0.71 0.99
CA ILE A 106 4.76 1.43 1.40
C ILE A 106 4.66 2.71 0.59
N PHE A 107 3.52 2.98 -0.05
CA PHE A 107 3.24 4.23 -0.74
C PHE A 107 2.06 4.96 -0.09
N ASN A 108 2.18 6.26 0.09
CA ASN A 108 1.09 7.16 0.47
C ASN A 108 0.79 8.09 -0.71
N LEU A 109 -0.31 7.82 -1.42
CA LEU A 109 -0.75 8.63 -2.55
C LEU A 109 -1.77 9.67 -2.09
N LEU A 110 -1.54 10.94 -2.43
CA LEU A 110 -2.54 11.98 -2.25
C LEU A 110 -3.70 11.73 -3.20
N THR A 111 -4.89 11.55 -2.64
CA THR A 111 -6.13 11.26 -3.37
C THR A 111 -7.10 12.40 -3.14
N LEU A 112 -7.57 13.01 -4.23
CA LEU A 112 -8.64 14.01 -4.17
C LEU A 112 -9.97 13.33 -3.91
N HIS A 113 -10.84 13.98 -3.14
CA HIS A 113 -12.17 13.44 -2.77
C HIS A 113 -13.22 13.64 -3.88
N THR A 114 -12.77 13.54 -5.14
CA THR A 114 -13.61 13.57 -6.32
C THR A 114 -13.61 12.19 -6.98
N SER A 115 -14.66 11.83 -7.72
CA SER A 115 -14.70 10.54 -8.43
C SER A 115 -13.52 10.36 -9.39
N ALA A 116 -13.09 11.44 -10.06
CA ALA A 116 -11.93 11.44 -10.94
C ALA A 116 -10.61 11.25 -10.15
N GLY A 117 -10.47 11.91 -8.99
CA GLY A 117 -9.31 11.75 -8.12
C GLY A 117 -9.18 10.34 -7.54
N ILE A 118 -10.30 9.75 -7.11
CA ILE A 118 -10.35 8.37 -6.62
C ILE A 118 -9.97 7.39 -7.72
N GLU A 119 -10.50 7.55 -8.95
CA GLU A 119 -10.14 6.65 -10.06
C GLU A 119 -8.68 6.84 -10.52
N ALA A 120 -8.15 8.07 -10.49
CA ALA A 120 -6.74 8.32 -10.76
C ALA A 120 -5.82 7.59 -9.77
N SER A 121 -6.14 7.64 -8.47
CA SER A 121 -5.43 6.86 -7.46
C SER A 121 -5.61 5.36 -7.66
N ALA A 122 -6.83 4.89 -7.95
CA ALA A 122 -7.12 3.48 -8.22
C ALA A 122 -6.30 2.95 -9.41
N LYS A 123 -6.19 3.72 -10.50
CA LYS A 123 -5.35 3.41 -11.66
C LYS A 123 -3.88 3.24 -11.26
N SER A 124 -3.35 4.17 -10.46
CA SER A 124 -1.96 4.09 -10.00
C SER A 124 -1.71 2.92 -9.06
N PHE A 125 -2.63 2.62 -8.14
CA PHE A 125 -2.54 1.44 -7.28
C PHE A 125 -2.59 0.14 -8.08
N ARG A 126 -3.52 0.01 -9.02
CA ARG A 126 -3.57 -1.17 -9.92
C ARG A 126 -2.27 -1.32 -10.70
N GLY A 127 -1.73 -0.23 -11.26
CA GLY A 127 -0.46 -0.27 -12.00
C GLY A 127 0.72 -0.69 -11.12
N LEU A 128 0.80 -0.23 -9.86
CA LEU A 128 1.82 -0.68 -8.91
C LEU A 128 1.71 -2.18 -8.61
N ILE A 129 0.49 -2.70 -8.48
CA ILE A 129 0.25 -4.13 -8.29
C ILE A 129 0.67 -4.91 -9.54
N ASP A 130 0.35 -4.43 -10.75
CA ASP A 130 0.76 -5.06 -12.01
C ASP A 130 2.31 -5.14 -12.12
N LEU A 131 3.02 -4.07 -11.72
CA LEU A 131 4.49 -4.08 -11.66
C LEU A 131 5.05 -5.10 -10.66
N ALA A 132 4.36 -5.35 -9.54
CA ALA A 132 4.76 -6.34 -8.56
C ALA A 132 4.51 -7.76 -9.07
N ILE A 133 3.33 -8.02 -9.66
CA ILE A 133 2.95 -9.31 -10.24
C ILE A 133 3.97 -9.74 -11.30
N ALA A 134 4.40 -8.82 -12.17
CA ALA A 134 5.41 -9.09 -13.20
C ALA A 134 6.76 -9.59 -12.65
N ARG A 135 7.00 -9.44 -11.34
CA ARG A 135 8.24 -9.83 -10.63
C ARG A 135 8.02 -10.96 -9.63
N GLY A 136 6.88 -11.67 -9.70
CA GLY A 136 6.52 -12.68 -8.71
C GLY A 136 6.17 -12.11 -7.32
N GLY A 137 5.89 -10.81 -7.26
CA GLY A 137 5.54 -10.09 -6.04
C GLY A 137 4.10 -10.28 -5.58
N SER A 138 3.67 -9.37 -4.71
CA SER A 138 2.32 -9.30 -4.15
C SER A 138 1.99 -7.88 -3.67
N TYR A 139 0.84 -7.69 -3.02
CA TYR A 139 0.44 -6.44 -2.35
C TYR A 139 -0.36 -6.76 -1.08
N TYR A 140 -0.56 -5.79 -0.20
CA TYR A 140 -1.37 -5.99 1.01
C TYR A 140 -2.87 -5.79 0.78
N LEU A 141 -3.67 -6.78 1.20
CA LEU A 141 -5.09 -6.90 0.83
C LEU A 141 -6.05 -5.84 1.39
N THR A 142 -5.70 -5.12 2.47
CA THR A 142 -6.73 -4.53 3.35
C THR A 142 -6.88 -3.01 3.25
N TYR A 143 -5.90 -2.27 2.74
CA TYR A 143 -5.95 -0.80 2.77
C TYR A 143 -6.99 -0.18 1.82
N HIS A 144 -7.25 -0.80 0.67
CA HIS A 144 -8.20 -0.31 -0.31
C HIS A 144 -8.79 -1.47 -1.14
N ARG A 145 -9.86 -1.19 -1.89
CA ARG A 145 -10.62 -2.19 -2.69
C ARG A 145 -10.40 -2.04 -4.21
N PHE A 146 -9.31 -1.38 -4.62
CA PHE A 146 -9.08 -1.06 -6.03
C PHE A 146 -8.52 -2.21 -6.86
N ALA A 147 -7.94 -3.23 -6.21
CA ALA A 147 -7.35 -4.38 -6.90
C ALA A 147 -8.42 -5.11 -7.73
N ARG A 148 -8.08 -5.44 -8.97
CA ARG A 148 -8.95 -6.22 -9.84
C ARG A 148 -8.94 -7.70 -9.44
N ARG A 149 -9.95 -8.46 -9.88
CA ARG A 149 -10.05 -9.90 -9.59
C ARG A 149 -8.80 -10.68 -10.03
N ASP A 150 -8.29 -10.40 -11.23
CA ASP A 150 -7.08 -11.04 -11.78
C ASP A 150 -5.85 -10.75 -10.91
N GLN A 151 -5.72 -9.52 -10.40
CA GLN A 151 -4.62 -9.14 -9.51
C GLN A 151 -4.70 -9.85 -8.16
N VAL A 152 -5.91 -9.95 -7.59
CA VAL A 152 -6.12 -10.69 -6.35
C VAL A 152 -5.78 -12.16 -6.54
N ALA A 153 -6.25 -12.78 -7.62
CA ALA A 153 -5.98 -14.18 -7.93
C ALA A 153 -4.48 -14.46 -8.18
N ALA A 154 -3.77 -13.54 -8.84
CA ALA A 154 -2.33 -13.66 -9.06
C ALA A 154 -1.53 -13.56 -7.75
N CYS A 155 -1.90 -12.60 -6.89
CA CYS A 155 -1.20 -12.37 -5.63
C CYS A 155 -1.55 -13.42 -4.57
N TYR A 156 -2.81 -13.87 -4.55
CA TYR A 156 -3.39 -14.82 -3.61
C TYR A 156 -4.16 -15.95 -4.32
N PRO A 157 -3.47 -16.93 -4.92
CA PRO A 157 -4.11 -18.01 -5.69
C PRO A 157 -5.15 -18.84 -4.90
N GLN A 158 -5.00 -18.90 -3.58
CA GLN A 158 -5.87 -19.61 -2.65
C GLN A 158 -7.09 -18.79 -2.19
N PHE A 159 -7.30 -17.59 -2.74
CA PHE A 159 -8.37 -16.69 -2.30
C PHE A 159 -9.78 -17.30 -2.47
N SER A 160 -10.04 -18.01 -3.58
CA SER A 160 -11.31 -18.72 -3.77
C SER A 160 -11.53 -19.78 -2.69
N LYS A 161 -10.49 -20.56 -2.36
CA LYS A 161 -10.54 -21.56 -1.29
C LYS A 161 -10.77 -20.90 0.08
N PHE A 162 -10.25 -19.71 0.33
CA PHE A 162 -10.56 -18.94 1.53
C PHE A 162 -12.06 -18.63 1.63
N LEU A 163 -12.69 -18.20 0.53
CA LEU A 163 -14.13 -17.92 0.51
C LEU A 163 -14.98 -19.18 0.74
N ASP A 164 -14.56 -20.32 0.18
CA ASP A 164 -15.22 -21.62 0.40
C ASP A 164 -15.13 -22.05 1.88
N LEU A 165 -13.94 -21.96 2.47
CA LEU A 165 -13.74 -22.26 3.89
C LEU A 165 -14.52 -21.30 4.78
N LYS A 166 -14.59 -20.02 4.42
CA LYS A 166 -15.39 -19.04 5.15
C LYS A 166 -16.88 -19.40 5.14
N SER A 167 -17.41 -19.84 4.01
CA SER A 167 -18.80 -20.32 3.90
C SER A 167 -19.02 -21.62 4.69
N LYS A 168 -18.04 -22.53 4.69
CA LYS A 168 -18.11 -23.79 5.44
C LYS A 168 -18.15 -23.58 6.95
N TYR A 169 -17.27 -22.73 7.49
CA TYR A 169 -17.12 -22.54 8.93
C TYR A 169 -18.04 -21.48 9.53
N ASP A 170 -18.58 -20.57 8.71
CA ASP A 170 -19.57 -19.58 9.12
C ASP A 170 -20.74 -19.54 8.11
N PRO A 171 -21.56 -20.60 8.07
CA PRO A 171 -22.63 -20.74 7.06
C PRO A 171 -23.73 -19.69 7.20
N ALA A 172 -23.91 -19.14 8.40
CA ALA A 172 -24.85 -18.04 8.66
C ALA A 172 -24.24 -16.65 8.37
N GLY A 173 -22.95 -16.57 8.01
CA GLY A 173 -22.28 -15.32 7.68
C GLY A 173 -22.21 -14.32 8.84
N ARG A 174 -22.15 -14.80 10.09
CA ARG A 174 -22.15 -13.95 11.30
C ARG A 174 -20.91 -13.07 11.37
N PHE A 175 -19.75 -13.59 10.97
CA PHE A 175 -18.48 -12.86 10.96
C PHE A 175 -18.25 -12.27 9.57
N GLN A 176 -18.70 -11.04 9.36
CA GLN A 176 -18.55 -10.36 8.08
C GLN A 176 -18.08 -8.92 8.25
N SER A 177 -17.49 -8.40 7.18
CA SER A 177 -17.02 -7.03 7.06
C SER A 177 -17.26 -6.54 5.64
N ASP A 178 -17.15 -5.23 5.42
CA ASP A 178 -17.23 -4.68 4.08
C ASP A 178 -16.13 -5.24 3.16
N TRP A 179 -14.96 -5.55 3.72
CA TRP A 179 -13.87 -6.22 3.01
C TRP A 179 -14.32 -7.58 2.50
N TYR A 180 -14.88 -8.42 3.38
CA TYR A 180 -15.35 -9.76 2.99
C TYR A 180 -16.47 -9.68 1.94
N ARG A 181 -17.46 -8.81 2.14
CA ARG A 181 -18.58 -8.63 1.21
C ARG A 181 -18.10 -8.19 -0.18
N HIS A 182 -17.17 -7.24 -0.24
CA HIS A 182 -16.57 -6.80 -1.49
C HIS A 182 -15.89 -7.95 -2.24
N TYR A 183 -15.00 -8.68 -1.56
CA TYR A 183 -14.25 -9.75 -2.22
C TYR A 183 -15.11 -10.97 -2.55
N ARG A 184 -16.12 -11.29 -1.73
CA ARG A 184 -17.12 -12.30 -2.09
C ARG A 184 -17.85 -11.93 -3.38
N GLN A 185 -18.26 -10.67 -3.55
CA GLN A 185 -18.90 -10.19 -4.77
C GLN A 185 -17.92 -10.22 -5.96
N LEU A 186 -16.68 -9.76 -5.76
CA LEU A 186 -15.64 -9.74 -6.81
C LEU A 186 -15.34 -11.14 -7.39
N PHE A 187 -15.46 -12.19 -6.56
CA PHE A 187 -15.20 -13.58 -6.94
C PHE A 187 -16.46 -14.39 -7.25
N ALA A 188 -17.66 -13.83 -7.08
CA ALA A 188 -18.93 -14.50 -7.39
C ALA A 188 -19.30 -14.48 -8.88
N GLY A 189 -18.61 -13.64 -9.68
CA GLY A 189 -18.77 -13.58 -11.14
C GLY A 189 -17.87 -14.51 -11.91
#